data_AF-A0A7K8PS67-F1
#
_entry.id   AF-A0A7K8PS67-F1
#
_cell.length_a   1.000
_cell.length_b   1.000
_cell.length_c   1.000
_cell.angle_alpha   90.00
_cell.angle_beta   90.00
_cell.angle_gamma   90.00
#
_symmetry.space_group_name_H-M   'P 1'
#
loop_
_entity.id
_entity.type
_entity.pdbx_description
1 polymer ?
#
loop_
_entity_poly.entity_id
_entity_poly.type
_entity_poly.pdbx_seq_one_letter_code
_entity_poly.pdbx_strand_id
1 'polypeptide(L)'
;LFDGVYPFYPQQRKAFVFDVSTIIVIVVFLTFACSFLLIIPGIRGRARLYWTLRVLLSLLVGVVIVAVQFTGDWETGWVKANTSYKSFSRALVNADIGLHVGLAGLNVTLMGNPVNQVNETINYNEHFAWSFSANYDHSYSEGLQRGLPSPILYVAEKFTTQSPCNMHRQYRISSHYASATLWVAFCTWLISNMLFSMPVLVYGGYMMLVTGAFMIFSLLSFSTVRNSLVCPIQFGTAVLTTGYGGSFWLTLAIGLLCFVAGSTVVALHYFNLDLLKTFFDLHEDKAEEYQEVTEVYVNPHFVNKGL
;
A
#
# COMPACT_ATOMS: atom_id res chain seq x y z
N LEU A 1 -19.42 8.26 43.73
CA LEU A 1 -18.17 7.97 44.45
C LEU A 1 -17.66 6.65 43.89
N PHE A 2 -16.54 6.64 43.15
CA PHE A 2 -15.82 5.38 42.93
C PHE A 2 -15.24 4.98 44.29
N ASP A 3 -15.31 3.71 44.68
CA ASP A 3 -15.13 3.15 46.03
C ASP A 3 -13.72 3.32 46.67
N GLY A 4 -13.02 4.44 46.47
CA GLY A 4 -11.70 4.71 47.07
C GLY A 4 -10.58 3.76 46.60
N VAL A 5 -10.89 2.83 45.69
CA VAL A 5 -9.94 1.87 45.14
C VAL A 5 -9.28 2.46 43.89
N TYR A 6 -7.96 2.64 43.97
CA TYR A 6 -7.11 3.04 42.86
C TYR A 6 -6.39 1.81 42.29
N PRO A 7 -6.22 1.71 40.96
CA PRO A 7 -6.66 2.64 39.93
C PRO A 7 -8.16 2.53 39.62
N PHE A 8 -8.78 3.68 39.27
CA PHE A 8 -10.21 3.75 38.92
C PHE A 8 -10.62 2.85 37.74
N TYR A 9 -9.66 2.48 36.89
CA TYR A 9 -9.84 1.54 35.79
C TYR A 9 -8.86 0.38 35.99
N PRO A 10 -9.26 -0.71 36.67
CA PRO A 10 -8.40 -1.88 36.89
C PRO A 10 -8.21 -2.73 35.62
N GLN A 11 -8.89 -2.38 34.51
CA GLN A 11 -8.74 -3.07 33.24
C GLN A 11 -7.34 -2.85 32.66
N GLN A 12 -6.69 -3.95 32.29
CA GLN A 12 -5.43 -3.90 31.54
C GLN A 12 -5.65 -3.17 30.21
N ARG A 13 -4.71 -2.29 29.86
CA ARG A 13 -4.70 -1.64 28.54
C ARG A 13 -4.67 -2.73 27.47
N LYS A 14 -5.64 -2.72 26.57
CA LYS A 14 -5.65 -3.65 25.44
C LYS A 14 -4.59 -3.23 24.43
N ALA A 15 -3.73 -4.17 24.05
CA ALA A 15 -2.78 -3.96 22.97
C ALA A 15 -3.54 -3.80 21.64
N PHE A 16 -3.08 -2.87 20.81
CA PHE A 16 -3.64 -2.67 19.49
C PHE A 16 -3.08 -3.75 18.54
N VAL A 17 -3.96 -4.43 17.80
CA VAL A 17 -3.63 -5.65 17.04
C VAL A 17 -3.11 -5.34 15.62
N PHE A 18 -3.43 -4.16 15.10
CA PHE A 18 -3.12 -3.78 13.71
C PHE A 18 -2.20 -2.57 13.65
N ASP A 19 -1.65 -2.25 12.49
CA ASP A 19 -0.97 -0.97 12.31
C ASP A 19 -2.00 0.16 12.15
N VAL A 20 -1.85 1.22 12.95
CA VAL A 20 -2.76 2.37 12.99
C VAL A 20 -2.77 3.09 11.65
N SER A 21 -1.61 3.20 11.00
CA SER A 21 -1.47 3.90 9.72
C SER A 21 -2.28 3.21 8.63
N THR A 22 -2.18 1.88 8.54
CA THR A 22 -2.93 1.07 7.60
C THR A 22 -4.44 1.19 7.80
N ILE A 23 -4.92 1.23 9.04
CA ILE A 23 -6.36 1.40 9.35
C ILE A 23 -6.86 2.78 8.94
N ILE A 24 -6.10 3.84 9.22
CA ILE A 24 -6.48 5.21 8.81
C ILE A 24 -6.70 5.26 7.30
N VAL A 25 -5.79 4.67 6.52
CA VAL A 25 -5.90 4.59 5.06
C VAL A 25 -7.18 3.85 4.65
N ILE A 26 -7.42 2.66 5.20
CA ILE A 26 -8.62 1.86 4.88
C ILE A 26 -9.91 2.63 5.18
N VAL A 27 -9.99 3.30 6.33
CA VAL A 27 -11.17 4.08 6.73
C VAL A 27 -11.40 5.26 5.79
N VAL A 28 -10.35 6.01 5.44
CA VAL A 28 -10.45 7.16 4.51
C VAL A 28 -10.96 6.72 3.14
N PHE A 29 -10.49 5.60 2.61
CA PHE A 29 -10.98 5.12 1.32
C PHE A 29 -12.37 4.49 1.41
N LEU A 30 -12.72 3.85 2.53
CA LEU A 30 -14.09 3.37 2.77
C LEU A 30 -15.09 4.53 2.81
N THR A 31 -14.75 5.65 3.44
CA THR A 31 -15.64 6.82 3.45
C THR A 31 -15.83 7.39 2.05
N PHE A 32 -14.78 7.46 1.22
CA PHE A 32 -14.92 7.82 -0.19
C PHE A 32 -15.79 6.82 -0.97
N ALA A 33 -15.57 5.52 -0.80
CA ALA A 33 -16.36 4.49 -1.47
C ALA A 33 -17.85 4.60 -1.09
N CYS A 34 -18.16 4.73 0.20
CA CYS A 34 -19.52 4.94 0.69
C CYS A 34 -20.15 6.23 0.12
N SER A 35 -19.37 7.32 0.06
CA SER A 35 -19.85 8.59 -0.51
C SER A 35 -20.21 8.44 -1.99
N PHE A 36 -19.38 7.74 -2.78
CA PHE A 36 -19.69 7.46 -4.18
C PHE A 36 -20.89 6.52 -4.33
N LEU A 37 -21.03 5.51 -3.47
CA LEU A 37 -22.18 4.61 -3.46
C LEU A 37 -23.51 5.37 -3.22
N LEU A 38 -23.50 6.41 -2.38
CA LEU A 38 -24.67 7.26 -2.14
C LEU A 38 -25.05 8.13 -3.34
N ILE A 39 -24.09 8.50 -4.19
CA ILE A 39 -24.32 9.33 -5.39
C ILE A 39 -24.87 8.49 -6.56
N ILE A 40 -24.66 7.16 -6.55
CA ILE A 40 -25.09 6.23 -7.62
C ILE A 40 -26.54 6.42 -8.08
N PRO A 41 -27.55 6.55 -7.20
CA PRO A 41 -28.94 6.69 -7.62
C PRO A 41 -29.20 7.90 -8.52
N GLY A 42 -28.37 8.95 -8.41
CA GLY A 42 -28.48 10.18 -9.22
C GLY A 42 -28.01 10.02 -10.67
N ILE A 43 -27.31 8.92 -11.02
CA ILE A 43 -26.77 8.70 -12.37
C ILE A 43 -27.80 7.95 -13.23
N ARG A 44 -28.03 8.47 -14.44
CA ARG A 44 -29.07 7.99 -15.37
C ARG A 44 -28.64 6.73 -16.13
N GLY A 45 -29.56 5.79 -16.30
CA GLY A 45 -29.45 4.71 -17.31
C GLY A 45 -28.35 3.65 -17.10
N ARG A 46 -27.89 3.06 -18.22
CA ARG A 46 -26.87 1.98 -18.26
C ARG A 46 -25.45 2.49 -17.97
N ALA A 47 -25.20 3.79 -18.15
CA ALA A 47 -23.92 4.44 -17.81
C ALA A 47 -23.56 4.32 -16.32
N ARG A 48 -24.57 4.14 -15.45
CA ARG A 48 -24.39 3.89 -14.02
C ARG A 48 -23.42 2.75 -13.73
N LEU A 49 -23.57 1.60 -14.39
CA LEU A 49 -22.72 0.43 -14.12
C LEU A 49 -21.26 0.71 -14.51
N TYR A 50 -21.03 1.30 -15.68
CA TYR A 50 -19.69 1.65 -16.15
C TYR A 50 -19.02 2.70 -15.25
N TRP A 51 -19.77 3.72 -14.83
CA TRP A 51 -19.27 4.73 -13.90
C TRP A 51 -18.91 4.11 -12.54
N THR A 52 -19.77 3.26 -11.98
CA THR A 52 -19.51 2.61 -10.68
C THR A 52 -18.28 1.70 -10.74
N LEU A 53 -18.15 0.90 -11.79
CA LEU A 53 -17.01 0.02 -11.99
C LEU A 53 -15.71 0.83 -12.15
N ARG A 54 -15.74 1.93 -12.91
CA ARG A 54 -14.59 2.84 -13.05
C ARG A 54 -14.15 3.44 -11.72
N VAL A 55 -15.10 3.98 -10.95
CA VAL A 55 -14.81 4.61 -9.66
C VAL A 55 -14.29 3.58 -8.66
N LEU A 56 -14.95 2.43 -8.54
CA LEU A 56 -14.53 1.37 -7.61
C LEU A 56 -13.16 0.80 -7.97
N LEU A 57 -12.89 0.51 -9.24
CA LEU A 57 -11.58 0.03 -9.68
C LEU A 57 -10.49 1.06 -9.43
N SER A 58 -10.74 2.33 -9.73
CA SER A 58 -9.77 3.39 -9.48
C SER A 58 -9.49 3.56 -7.99
N LEU A 59 -10.53 3.56 -7.16
CA LEU A 59 -10.40 3.69 -5.71
C LEU A 59 -9.66 2.49 -5.12
N LEU A 60 -9.90 1.27 -5.64
CA LEU A 60 -9.16 0.06 -5.27
C LEU A 60 -7.67 0.18 -5.61
N VAL A 61 -7.32 0.70 -6.79
CA VAL A 61 -5.92 0.98 -7.16
C VAL A 61 -5.29 1.96 -6.16
N GLY A 62 -5.98 3.07 -5.88
CA GLY A 62 -5.50 4.09 -4.94
C GLY A 62 -5.28 3.55 -3.53
N VAL A 63 -6.23 2.77 -3.00
CA VAL A 63 -6.11 2.10 -1.69
C VAL A 63 -4.87 1.24 -1.64
N VAL A 64 -4.67 0.39 -2.65
CA VAL A 64 -3.57 -0.56 -2.64
C VAL A 64 -2.23 0.15 -2.68
N ILE A 65 -2.07 1.17 -3.53
CA ILE A 65 -0.82 1.95 -3.61
C ILE A 65 -0.47 2.54 -2.24
N VAL A 66 -1.44 3.15 -1.54
CA VAL A 66 -1.19 3.79 -0.24
C VAL A 66 -1.07 2.78 0.90
N ALA A 67 -1.87 1.70 0.91
CA ALA A 67 -1.83 0.71 1.98
C ALA A 67 -0.50 -0.05 1.98
N VAL A 68 -0.03 -0.47 0.80
CA VAL A 68 1.20 -1.25 0.64
C VAL A 68 2.44 -0.44 1.08
N GLN A 69 2.37 0.90 1.02
CA GLN A 69 3.40 1.81 1.55
C GLN A 69 3.64 1.66 3.06
N PHE A 70 2.58 1.37 3.83
CA PHE A 70 2.64 1.28 5.30
C PHE A 70 2.68 -0.17 5.81
N THR A 71 2.36 -1.15 4.97
CA THR A 71 2.38 -2.56 5.36
C THR A 71 3.81 -3.09 5.61
N GLY A 72 3.94 -3.96 6.60
CA GLY A 72 5.17 -4.70 6.93
C GLY A 72 5.33 -6.04 6.20
N ASP A 73 4.42 -6.37 5.27
CA ASP A 73 4.29 -7.71 4.68
C ASP A 73 4.79 -7.80 3.23
N TRP A 74 5.89 -7.11 2.92
CA TRP A 74 6.54 -7.22 1.61
C TRP A 74 7.32 -8.51 1.47
N GLU A 75 8.00 -8.90 2.54
CA GLU A 75 8.70 -10.17 2.65
C GLU A 75 8.50 -10.74 4.05
N THR A 76 8.06 -11.99 4.14
CA THR A 76 7.69 -12.63 5.40
C THR A 76 8.36 -13.99 5.53
N GLY A 77 8.79 -14.35 6.73
CA GLY A 77 9.40 -15.65 7.02
C GLY A 77 9.03 -16.09 8.43
N TRP A 78 8.79 -17.39 8.59
CA TRP A 78 8.41 -17.99 9.87
C TRP A 78 9.26 -19.21 10.15
N VAL A 79 9.66 -19.40 11.40
CA VAL A 79 10.38 -20.59 11.84
C VAL A 79 9.92 -20.99 13.24
N LYS A 80 9.76 -22.30 13.45
CA LYS A 80 9.50 -22.87 14.77
C LYS A 80 10.81 -23.35 15.34
N ALA A 81 11.23 -22.80 16.48
CA ALA A 81 12.50 -23.18 17.08
C ALA A 81 12.44 -23.16 18.60
N ASN A 82 13.23 -24.04 19.21
CA ASN A 82 13.52 -24.00 20.64
C ASN A 82 14.72 -23.08 20.85
N THR A 83 14.51 -21.92 21.46
CA THR A 83 15.56 -20.90 21.62
C THR A 83 15.78 -20.54 23.07
N SER A 84 16.94 -19.94 23.36
CA SER A 84 17.09 -19.16 24.59
C SER A 84 16.13 -17.98 24.55
N TYR A 85 15.56 -17.65 25.70
CA TYR A 85 14.57 -16.58 25.81
C TYR A 85 15.17 -15.30 26.42
N LYS A 86 15.73 -15.39 27.63
CA LYS A 86 16.26 -14.25 28.38
C LYS A 86 17.63 -14.51 28.99
N SER A 87 18.40 -13.44 29.16
CA SER A 87 19.67 -13.46 29.90
C SER A 87 19.46 -13.94 31.34
N PHE A 88 20.48 -14.59 31.91
CA PHE A 88 20.44 -15.16 33.27
C PHE A 88 19.39 -16.26 33.50
N SER A 89 18.81 -16.81 32.43
CA SER A 89 17.96 -18.01 32.47
C SER A 89 18.50 -19.07 31.52
N ARG A 90 18.45 -20.34 31.94
CA ARG A 90 18.77 -21.50 31.08
C ARG A 90 17.52 -22.11 30.44
N ALA A 91 16.34 -21.56 30.70
CA ALA A 91 15.09 -22.08 30.14
C ALA A 91 15.06 -21.87 28.62
N LEU A 92 14.78 -22.96 27.91
CA LEU A 92 14.47 -22.93 26.48
C LEU A 92 12.97 -22.76 26.31
N VAL A 93 12.59 -21.95 25.34
CA VAL A 93 11.19 -21.66 25.00
C VAL A 93 10.94 -22.15 23.59
N ASN A 94 9.83 -22.87 23.40
CA ASN A 94 9.36 -23.25 22.07
C ASN A 94 8.55 -22.09 21.49
N ALA A 95 9.10 -21.39 20.51
CA ALA A 95 8.46 -20.20 19.94
C ALA A 95 8.47 -20.22 18.41
N ASP A 96 7.40 -19.66 17.86
CA ASP A 96 7.28 -19.31 16.46
C ASP A 96 7.84 -17.89 16.30
N ILE A 97 8.95 -17.80 15.55
CA ILE A 97 9.65 -16.55 15.26
C ILE A 97 9.29 -16.13 13.85
N GLY A 98 8.72 -14.92 13.72
CA GLY A 98 8.39 -14.33 12.44
C GLY A 98 9.28 -13.12 12.14
N LEU A 99 9.71 -13.02 10.89
CA LEU A 99 10.35 -11.84 10.33
C LEU A 99 9.45 -11.27 9.25
N HIS A 100 9.03 -10.03 9.43
CA HIS A 100 8.22 -9.28 8.48
C HIS A 100 9.01 -8.06 8.05
N VAL A 101 9.36 -7.99 6.78
CA VAL A 101 10.10 -6.88 6.19
C VAL A 101 9.12 -6.01 5.41
N GLY A 102 9.03 -4.73 5.78
CA GLY A 102 8.31 -3.71 5.05
C GLY A 102 9.25 -2.70 4.39
N LEU A 103 8.67 -1.67 3.77
CA LEU A 103 9.47 -0.63 3.12
C LEU A 103 10.14 0.31 4.12
N ALA A 104 9.46 0.63 5.23
CA ALA A 104 9.93 1.60 6.22
C ALA A 104 10.73 0.98 7.39
N GLY A 105 10.73 -0.34 7.50
CA GLY A 105 11.37 -1.07 8.60
C GLY A 105 11.04 -2.55 8.58
N LEU A 106 11.42 -3.23 9.65
CA LEU A 106 11.13 -4.64 9.87
C LEU A 106 10.39 -4.85 11.19
N ASN A 107 9.50 -5.82 11.23
CA ASN A 107 8.83 -6.31 12.43
C ASN A 107 9.33 -7.71 12.73
N VAL A 108 9.73 -7.94 13.98
CA VAL A 108 10.09 -9.27 14.49
C VAL A 108 9.02 -9.71 15.47
N THR A 109 8.40 -10.84 15.18
CA THR A 109 7.39 -11.45 16.04
C THR A 109 7.99 -12.64 16.77
N LEU A 110 7.65 -12.79 18.04
CA LEU A 110 8.02 -13.94 18.86
C LEU A 110 6.79 -14.40 19.63
N MET A 111 6.22 -15.52 19.19
CA MET A 111 5.01 -16.09 19.78
C MET A 111 5.31 -17.46 20.39
N GLY A 112 5.05 -17.63 21.68
CA GLY A 112 5.21 -18.91 22.35
C GLY A 112 4.20 -19.95 21.86
N ASN A 113 4.63 -21.21 21.77
CA ASN A 113 3.76 -22.37 21.50
C ASN A 113 3.87 -23.40 22.65
N PRO A 114 3.04 -23.33 23.71
CA PRO A 114 1.90 -22.41 23.94
C PRO A 114 2.34 -20.97 24.33
N VAL A 115 1.42 -20.00 24.27
CA VAL A 115 1.74 -18.57 24.51
C VAL A 115 2.29 -18.32 25.92
N ASN A 116 1.77 -19.02 26.93
CA ASN A 116 2.27 -18.93 28.29
C ASN A 116 3.30 -20.04 28.53
N GLN A 117 4.57 -19.66 28.66
CA GLN A 117 5.66 -20.56 29.06
C GLN A 117 6.52 -19.86 30.11
N VAL A 118 7.12 -20.64 31.01
CA VAL A 118 8.03 -20.10 32.04
C VAL A 118 7.36 -19.01 32.91
N ASN A 119 6.05 -19.16 33.16
CA ASN A 119 5.19 -18.19 33.86
C ASN A 119 5.12 -16.78 33.23
N GLU A 120 5.41 -16.65 31.93
CA GLU A 120 5.35 -15.41 31.18
C GLU A 120 4.52 -15.57 29.90
N THR A 121 3.88 -14.49 29.46
CA THR A 121 3.14 -14.45 28.18
C THR A 121 4.08 -14.02 27.07
N ILE A 122 4.46 -14.95 26.19
CA ILE A 122 5.38 -14.72 25.08
C ILE A 122 4.55 -14.38 23.85
N ASN A 123 4.33 -13.09 23.63
CA ASN A 123 3.69 -12.54 22.43
C ASN A 123 4.27 -11.15 22.15
N TYR A 124 5.46 -11.14 21.56
CA TYR A 124 6.18 -9.91 21.21
C TYR A 124 6.01 -9.59 19.72
N ASN A 125 5.88 -8.30 19.43
CA ASN A 125 5.88 -7.74 18.08
C ASN A 125 6.68 -6.43 18.12
N GLU A 126 7.98 -6.53 17.84
CA GLU A 126 8.90 -5.39 17.91
C GLU A 126 9.16 -4.83 16.51
N HIS A 127 9.05 -3.51 16.37
CA HIS A 127 9.28 -2.82 15.11
C HIS A 127 10.60 -2.04 15.14
N PHE A 128 11.45 -2.28 14.15
CA PHE A 128 12.69 -1.53 13.94
C PHE A 128 12.61 -0.76 12.63
N ALA A 129 12.51 0.57 12.73
CA ALA A 129 12.43 1.46 11.59
C ALA A 129 13.83 1.71 10.97
N TRP A 130 13.88 1.74 9.64
CA TRP A 130 15.07 2.14 8.86
C TRP A 130 14.78 3.25 7.86
N SER A 131 13.69 4.00 8.08
CA SER A 131 13.33 5.17 7.29
C SER A 131 14.46 6.23 7.35
N PHE A 132 14.42 7.22 6.44
CA PHE A 132 15.52 8.19 6.33
C PHE A 132 15.76 9.00 7.62
N SER A 133 14.69 9.26 8.38
CA SER A 133 14.74 9.97 9.67
C SER A 133 15.03 9.04 10.86
N ALA A 134 14.91 7.72 10.70
CA ALA A 134 15.08 6.76 11.77
C ALA A 134 16.53 6.24 11.79
N ASN A 135 17.09 6.14 12.99
CA ASN A 135 18.41 5.58 13.19
C ASN A 135 18.29 4.16 13.73
N TYR A 136 18.42 3.17 12.84
CA TYR A 136 18.20 1.76 13.17
C TYR A 136 19.09 1.30 14.34
N ASP A 137 20.36 1.69 14.34
CA ASP A 137 21.31 1.29 15.39
C ASP A 137 20.94 1.88 16.76
N HIS A 138 20.33 3.08 16.78
CA HIS A 138 19.79 3.66 18.01
C HIS A 138 18.61 2.84 18.51
N SER A 139 17.62 2.53 17.67
CA SER A 139 16.48 1.69 18.04
C SER A 139 16.90 0.29 18.50
N TYR A 140 17.93 -0.29 17.88
CA TYR A 140 18.52 -1.55 18.32
C TYR A 140 19.15 -1.44 19.72
N SER A 141 19.97 -0.41 19.95
CA SER A 141 20.60 -0.18 21.26
C SER A 141 19.57 0.10 22.38
N GLU A 142 18.48 0.79 22.07
CA GLU A 142 17.37 0.97 23.00
C GLU A 142 16.68 -0.37 23.32
N GLY A 143 16.45 -1.20 22.30
CA GLY A 143 15.94 -2.57 22.48
C GLY A 143 16.85 -3.44 23.34
N LEU A 144 18.17 -3.30 23.19
CA LEU A 144 19.16 -3.97 24.02
C LEU A 144 19.11 -3.49 25.48
N GLN A 145 19.00 -2.17 25.71
CA GLN A 145 18.86 -1.59 27.05
C GLN A 145 17.56 -1.99 27.74
N ARG A 146 16.46 -2.13 26.99
CA ARG A 146 15.16 -2.63 27.48
C ARG A 146 15.19 -4.12 27.83
N GLY A 147 16.18 -4.87 27.34
CA GLY A 147 16.31 -6.30 27.60
C GLY A 147 15.33 -7.15 26.81
N LEU A 148 15.13 -6.85 25.52
CA LEU A 148 14.29 -7.66 24.64
C LEU A 148 14.75 -9.14 24.59
N PRO A 149 13.84 -10.09 24.32
CA PRO A 149 14.18 -11.50 24.19
C PRO A 149 15.33 -11.76 23.20
N SER A 150 16.21 -12.72 23.53
CA SER A 150 17.40 -13.00 22.71
C SER A 150 17.12 -13.31 21.23
N PRO A 151 16.02 -14.00 20.84
CA PRO A 151 15.75 -14.27 19.42
C PRO A 151 15.44 -13.00 18.64
N ILE A 152 14.75 -12.03 19.26
CA ILE A 152 14.42 -10.75 18.62
C ILE A 152 15.69 -9.96 18.39
N LEU A 153 16.54 -9.85 19.41
CA LEU A 153 17.83 -9.17 19.31
C LEU A 153 18.74 -9.82 18.28
N TYR A 154 18.78 -11.15 18.21
CA TYR A 154 19.57 -11.88 17.23
C TYR A 154 19.15 -11.56 15.78
N VAL A 155 17.85 -11.53 15.50
CA VAL A 155 17.35 -11.14 14.16
C VAL A 155 17.66 -9.68 13.90
N ALA A 156 17.36 -8.79 14.85
CA ALA A 156 17.58 -7.36 14.69
C ALA A 156 19.07 -7.02 14.46
N GLU A 157 19.99 -7.75 15.10
CA GLU A 157 21.44 -7.59 14.93
C GLU A 157 21.89 -7.84 13.49
N LYS A 158 21.27 -8.81 12.78
CA LYS A 158 21.58 -9.10 11.37
C LYS A 158 21.29 -7.95 10.42
N PHE A 159 20.40 -7.03 10.82
CA PHE A 159 20.02 -5.84 10.06
C PHE A 159 20.66 -4.55 10.61
N THR A 160 21.68 -4.65 11.48
CA THR A 160 22.48 -3.49 11.91
C THR A 160 23.47 -3.07 10.84
N THR A 161 23.90 -1.79 10.87
CA THR A 161 24.86 -1.26 9.89
C THR A 161 26.23 -1.90 9.98
N GLN A 162 26.63 -2.35 11.17
CA GLN A 162 27.93 -2.98 11.45
C GLN A 162 27.93 -4.49 11.21
N SER A 163 26.79 -5.09 10.89
CA SER A 163 26.70 -6.53 10.67
C SER A 163 27.57 -6.98 9.48
N PRO A 164 28.30 -8.11 9.58
CA PRO A 164 29.14 -8.62 8.50
C PRO A 164 28.31 -9.01 7.26
N CYS A 165 27.01 -9.24 7.47
CA CYS A 165 26.11 -9.68 6.43
C CYS A 165 25.63 -8.50 5.55
N ASN A 166 25.72 -7.23 5.99
CA ASN A 166 25.38 -6.04 5.20
C ASN A 166 23.95 -6.04 4.60
N MET A 167 23.01 -6.79 5.19
CA MET A 167 21.60 -6.79 4.79
C MET A 167 20.99 -5.39 4.91
N HIS A 168 21.33 -4.66 5.97
CA HIS A 168 20.78 -3.35 6.27
C HIS A 168 20.83 -2.41 5.07
N ARG A 169 22.02 -2.25 4.48
CA ARG A 169 22.24 -1.32 3.37
C ARG A 169 21.43 -1.70 2.14
N GLN A 170 21.35 -2.99 1.82
CA GLN A 170 20.63 -3.47 0.64
C GLN A 170 19.13 -3.30 0.78
N TYR A 171 18.54 -3.78 1.89
CA TYR A 171 17.12 -3.65 2.17
C TYR A 171 16.70 -2.18 2.28
N ARG A 172 17.54 -1.34 2.90
CA ARG A 172 17.26 0.09 3.03
C ARG A 172 17.22 0.78 1.67
N ILE A 173 18.23 0.58 0.82
CA ILE A 173 18.29 1.22 -0.51
C ILE A 173 17.14 0.75 -1.40
N SER A 174 16.92 -0.56 -1.51
CA SER A 174 15.85 -1.11 -2.35
C SER A 174 14.47 -0.65 -1.88
N SER A 175 14.22 -0.67 -0.57
CA SER A 175 12.95 -0.25 0.02
C SER A 175 12.70 1.25 -0.15
N HIS A 176 13.75 2.08 -0.12
CA HIS A 176 13.63 3.50 -0.40
C HIS A 176 13.25 3.78 -1.86
N TYR A 177 13.88 3.09 -2.81
CA TYR A 177 13.52 3.24 -4.23
C TYR A 177 12.11 2.70 -4.52
N ALA A 178 11.75 1.56 -3.93
CA ALA A 178 10.39 1.02 -4.02
C ALA A 178 9.34 2.00 -3.44
N SER A 179 9.60 2.55 -2.25
CA SER A 179 8.77 3.58 -1.63
C SER A 179 8.65 4.84 -2.50
N ALA A 180 9.76 5.38 -3.01
CA ALA A 180 9.75 6.56 -3.85
C ALA A 180 8.94 6.34 -5.15
N THR A 181 9.08 5.17 -5.76
CA THR A 181 8.38 4.84 -7.01
C THR A 181 6.90 4.58 -6.81
N LEU A 182 6.49 4.07 -5.65
CA LEU A 182 5.07 3.99 -5.25
C LEU A 182 4.45 5.37 -5.01
N TRP A 183 5.18 6.30 -4.39
CA TRP A 183 4.70 7.69 -4.27
C TRP A 183 4.55 8.37 -5.63
N VAL A 184 5.48 8.13 -6.56
CA VAL A 184 5.33 8.60 -7.94
C VAL A 184 4.11 7.96 -8.60
N ALA A 185 3.90 6.65 -8.44
CA ALA A 185 2.73 5.94 -8.94
C ALA A 185 1.41 6.51 -8.37
N PHE A 186 1.39 6.88 -7.09
CA PHE A 186 0.24 7.54 -6.46
C PHE A 186 -0.06 8.89 -7.12
N CYS A 187 0.95 9.73 -7.35
CA CYS A 187 0.79 11.00 -8.04
C CYS A 187 0.29 10.83 -9.48
N THR A 188 0.84 9.85 -10.22
CA THR A 188 0.40 9.58 -11.60
C THR A 188 -1.02 9.01 -11.66
N TRP A 189 -1.43 8.22 -10.66
CA TRP A 189 -2.80 7.75 -10.50
C TRP A 189 -3.76 8.92 -10.25
N LEU A 190 -3.42 9.88 -9.39
CA LEU A 190 -4.21 11.09 -9.18
C LEU A 190 -4.40 11.88 -10.48
N ILE A 191 -3.31 12.11 -11.22
CA ILE A 191 -3.36 12.81 -12.52
C ILE A 191 -4.22 12.03 -13.52
N SER A 192 -4.09 10.70 -13.59
CA SER A 192 -4.91 9.85 -14.46
C SER A 192 -6.41 9.99 -14.15
N ASN A 193 -6.80 10.02 -12.88
CA ASN A 193 -8.20 10.23 -12.47
C ASN A 193 -8.73 11.62 -12.83
N MET A 194 -7.92 12.66 -12.68
CA MET A 194 -8.30 14.01 -13.10
C MET A 194 -8.50 14.07 -14.62
N LEU A 195 -7.60 13.46 -15.39
CA LEU A 195 -7.69 13.43 -16.85
C LEU A 195 -8.90 12.60 -17.34
N PHE A 196 -9.27 11.52 -16.66
CA PHE A 196 -10.48 10.75 -16.97
C PHE A 196 -11.79 11.51 -16.66
N SER A 197 -11.72 12.59 -15.88
CA SER A 197 -12.85 13.48 -15.62
C SER A 197 -12.98 14.58 -16.68
N MET A 198 -11.93 14.79 -17.48
CA MET A 198 -11.92 15.71 -18.61
C MET A 198 -12.14 14.96 -19.94
N PRO A 199 -12.51 15.65 -21.03
CA PRO A 199 -12.70 15.02 -22.35
C PRO A 199 -11.42 14.40 -22.96
N VAL A 200 -10.27 14.48 -22.27
CA VAL A 200 -8.95 14.09 -22.79
C VAL A 200 -8.54 12.69 -22.32
N LEU A 201 -9.32 11.68 -22.73
CA LEU A 201 -9.23 10.28 -22.27
C LEU A 201 -7.88 9.60 -22.58
N VAL A 202 -7.22 9.98 -23.67
CA VAL A 202 -5.98 9.36 -24.14
C VAL A 202 -4.83 9.58 -23.17
N TYR A 203 -4.67 10.82 -22.68
CA TYR A 203 -3.64 11.13 -21.69
C TYR A 203 -3.96 10.47 -20.33
N GLY A 204 -5.24 10.31 -19.98
CA GLY A 204 -5.64 9.50 -18.82
C GLY A 204 -5.14 8.06 -18.92
N GLY A 205 -5.28 7.44 -20.10
CA GLY A 205 -4.75 6.11 -20.41
C GLY A 205 -3.22 6.03 -20.34
N TYR A 206 -2.50 7.00 -20.91
CA TYR A 206 -1.04 7.07 -20.81
C TYR A 206 -0.57 7.20 -19.36
N MET A 207 -1.20 8.05 -18.55
CA MET A 207 -0.85 8.20 -17.14
C MET A 207 -1.16 6.93 -16.31
N MET A 208 -2.19 6.17 -16.70
CA MET A 208 -2.49 4.87 -16.08
C MET A 208 -1.44 3.81 -16.42
N LEU A 209 -0.94 3.78 -17.66
CA LEU A 209 0.20 2.94 -18.05
C LEU A 209 1.46 3.29 -17.27
N VAL A 210 1.76 4.58 -17.14
CA VAL A 210 2.89 5.08 -16.35
C VAL A 210 2.75 4.68 -14.88
N THR A 211 1.55 4.76 -14.31
CA THR A 211 1.26 4.28 -12.94
C THR A 211 1.58 2.79 -12.80
N GLY A 212 1.10 1.95 -13.71
CA GLY A 212 1.39 0.52 -13.71
C GLY A 212 2.89 0.22 -13.88
N ALA A 213 3.58 0.97 -14.73
CA ALA A 213 5.02 0.84 -14.93
C ALA A 213 5.83 1.17 -13.67
N PHE A 214 5.49 2.25 -12.95
CA PHE A 214 6.14 2.59 -11.68
C PHE A 214 5.85 1.56 -10.58
N MET A 215 4.64 0.98 -10.53
CA MET A 215 4.35 -0.13 -9.62
C MET A 215 5.21 -1.35 -9.92
N ILE A 216 5.36 -1.74 -11.19
CA ILE A 216 6.23 -2.85 -11.59
C ILE A 216 7.71 -2.54 -11.29
N PHE A 217 8.15 -1.31 -11.51
CA PHE A 217 9.51 -0.88 -11.18
C PHE A 217 9.78 -0.93 -9.67
N SER A 218 8.79 -0.62 -8.83
CA SER A 218 8.90 -0.77 -7.37
C SER A 218 9.16 -2.22 -6.96
N LEU A 219 8.47 -3.17 -7.60
CA LEU A 219 8.66 -4.61 -7.38
C LEU A 219 10.03 -5.09 -7.84
N LEU A 220 10.48 -4.61 -9.00
CA LEU A 220 11.81 -4.93 -9.52
C LEU A 220 12.88 -4.42 -8.56
N SER A 221 12.74 -3.17 -8.09
CA SER A 221 13.65 -2.56 -7.12
C SER A 221 13.73 -3.37 -5.83
N PHE A 222 12.59 -3.77 -5.26
CA PHE A 222 12.55 -4.61 -4.06
C PHE A 222 13.17 -5.99 -4.30
N SER A 223 12.89 -6.61 -5.46
CA SER A 223 13.40 -7.94 -5.80
C SER A 223 14.92 -8.00 -5.96
N THR A 224 15.60 -6.86 -6.20
CA THR A 224 17.07 -6.83 -6.32
C THR A 224 17.78 -7.28 -5.04
N VAL A 225 17.13 -7.20 -3.87
CA VAL A 225 17.71 -7.58 -2.58
C VAL A 225 18.13 -9.05 -2.55
N ARG A 226 17.29 -9.93 -3.10
CA ARG A 226 17.55 -11.38 -3.13
C ARG A 226 18.67 -11.81 -4.07
N ASN A 227 19.11 -10.93 -4.97
CA ASN A 227 20.19 -11.28 -5.90
C ASN A 227 21.58 -11.31 -5.22
N SER A 228 21.64 -10.99 -3.93
CA SER A 228 22.85 -11.05 -3.12
C SER A 228 22.86 -12.29 -2.22
N LEU A 229 24.05 -12.74 -1.81
CA LEU A 229 24.22 -13.84 -0.85
C LEU A 229 23.57 -13.47 0.49
N VAL A 230 22.31 -13.90 0.68
CA VAL A 230 21.58 -13.67 1.92
C VAL A 230 22.21 -14.50 3.04
N CYS A 231 22.61 -13.83 4.11
CA CYS A 231 23.17 -14.43 5.30
C CYS A 231 22.10 -15.32 5.98
N PRO A 232 22.38 -16.62 6.19
CA PRO A 232 21.39 -17.52 6.78
C PRO A 232 21.13 -17.13 8.24
N ILE A 233 19.87 -16.91 8.58
CA ILE A 233 19.42 -16.70 9.96
C ILE A 233 19.08 -18.07 10.53
N GLN A 234 19.89 -18.55 11.47
CA GLN A 234 19.76 -19.91 12.01
C GLN A 234 19.45 -19.87 13.50
N PHE A 235 18.44 -20.63 13.90
CA PHE A 235 18.06 -20.88 15.28
C PHE A 235 18.32 -22.34 15.62
N GLY A 236 19.53 -22.63 16.09
CA GLY A 236 19.97 -24.01 16.33
C GLY A 236 19.98 -24.80 15.02
N THR A 237 19.05 -25.74 14.86
CA THR A 237 18.92 -26.58 13.65
C THR A 237 17.95 -26.03 12.62
N ALA A 238 17.15 -25.01 12.95
CA ALA A 238 16.14 -24.45 12.07
C ALA A 238 16.65 -23.19 11.36
N VAL A 239 16.37 -23.05 10.08
CA VAL A 239 16.75 -21.87 9.27
C VAL A 239 15.51 -21.04 8.98
N LEU A 240 15.57 -19.73 9.24
CA LEU A 240 14.52 -18.80 8.87
C LEU A 240 14.70 -18.42 7.39
N THR A 241 13.81 -18.93 6.55
CA THR A 241 13.73 -18.58 5.12
C THR A 241 12.60 -17.58 4.91
N THR A 242 12.90 -16.48 4.23
CA THR A 242 11.91 -15.45 3.89
C THR A 242 11.33 -15.68 2.50
N GLY A 243 10.04 -15.41 2.32
CA GLY A 243 9.29 -15.48 1.07
C GLY A 243 8.66 -14.13 0.72
N TYR A 244 8.25 -13.91 -0.53
CA TYR A 244 7.51 -12.69 -0.88
C TYR A 244 6.15 -12.72 -0.19
N GLY A 245 5.83 -11.65 0.53
CA GLY A 245 4.61 -11.52 1.31
C GLY A 245 3.42 -11.05 0.47
N GLY A 246 2.28 -10.86 1.14
CA GLY A 246 1.02 -10.49 0.48
C GLY A 246 1.08 -9.15 -0.25
N SER A 247 1.78 -8.15 0.31
CA SER A 247 1.87 -6.82 -0.29
C SER A 247 2.62 -6.82 -1.62
N PHE A 248 3.61 -7.70 -1.78
CA PHE A 248 4.34 -7.87 -3.03
C PHE A 248 3.43 -8.40 -4.14
N TRP A 249 2.70 -9.49 -3.88
CA TRP A 249 1.77 -10.09 -4.84
C TRP A 249 0.59 -9.18 -5.16
N LEU A 250 0.08 -8.46 -4.15
CA LEU A 250 -1.00 -7.50 -4.32
C LEU A 250 -0.58 -6.33 -5.24
N THR A 251 0.62 -5.78 -5.02
CA THR A 251 1.19 -4.73 -5.87
C THR A 251 1.42 -5.23 -7.30
N LEU A 252 1.84 -6.49 -7.49
CA LEU A 252 1.97 -7.09 -8.82
C LEU A 252 0.63 -7.20 -9.53
N ALA A 253 -0.40 -7.72 -8.83
CA ALA A 253 -1.73 -7.87 -9.40
C ALA A 253 -2.33 -6.51 -9.83
N ILE A 254 -2.23 -5.50 -8.97
CA ILE A 254 -2.74 -4.16 -9.27
C ILE A 254 -1.90 -3.43 -10.33
N GLY A 255 -0.58 -3.56 -10.29
CA GLY A 255 0.30 -2.99 -11.32
C GLY A 255 0.00 -3.54 -12.71
N LEU A 256 -0.21 -4.86 -12.82
CA LEU A 256 -0.63 -5.51 -14.06
C LEU A 256 -2.04 -5.08 -14.48
N LEU A 257 -2.98 -4.97 -13.54
CA LEU A 257 -4.33 -4.46 -13.81
C LEU A 257 -4.29 -3.04 -14.39
N CYS A 258 -3.50 -2.14 -13.81
CA CYS A 258 -3.30 -0.78 -14.32
C CYS A 258 -2.67 -0.77 -15.72
N PHE A 259 -1.68 -1.63 -15.97
CA PHE A 259 -1.03 -1.74 -17.27
C PHE A 259 -1.99 -2.24 -18.35
N VAL A 260 -2.75 -3.31 -18.06
CA VAL A 260 -3.77 -3.84 -18.98
C VAL A 260 -4.88 -2.81 -19.20
N ALA A 261 -5.40 -2.19 -18.15
CA ALA A 261 -6.45 -1.16 -18.26
C ALA A 261 -5.97 0.04 -19.10
N GLY A 262 -4.78 0.57 -18.82
CA GLY A 262 -4.20 1.66 -19.61
C GLY A 262 -3.99 1.27 -21.08
N SER A 263 -3.51 0.07 -21.35
CA SER A 263 -3.32 -0.44 -22.72
C SER A 263 -4.65 -0.58 -23.46
N THR A 264 -5.71 -1.08 -22.80
CA THR A 264 -7.04 -1.18 -23.40
C THR A 264 -7.63 0.18 -23.77
N VAL A 265 -7.44 1.20 -22.93
CA VAL A 265 -7.89 2.58 -23.24
C VAL A 265 -7.18 3.14 -24.46
N VAL A 266 -5.86 2.97 -24.54
CA VAL A 266 -5.07 3.43 -25.69
C VAL A 266 -5.45 2.67 -26.96
N ALA A 267 -5.60 1.34 -26.89
CA ALA A 267 -6.03 0.54 -28.02
C ALA A 267 -7.43 0.94 -28.51
N LEU A 268 -8.40 1.13 -27.60
CA LEU A 268 -9.74 1.58 -27.95
C LEU A 268 -9.74 2.96 -28.60
N HIS A 269 -8.84 3.87 -28.20
CA HIS A 269 -8.70 5.16 -28.85
C HIS A 269 -8.30 5.03 -30.33
N TYR A 270 -7.38 4.12 -30.65
CA TYR A 270 -6.92 3.91 -32.03
C TYR A 270 -7.89 3.08 -32.88
N PHE A 271 -8.57 2.09 -32.29
CA PHE A 271 -9.41 1.17 -33.05
C PHE A 271 -10.89 1.60 -33.12
N ASN A 272 -11.47 2.16 -32.05
CA ASN A 272 -12.90 2.46 -31.95
C ASN A 272 -13.18 3.65 -31.00
N LEU A 273 -12.96 4.87 -31.48
CA LEU A 273 -13.20 6.10 -30.71
C LEU A 273 -14.64 6.21 -30.18
N ASP A 274 -15.63 5.75 -30.96
CA ASP A 274 -17.05 5.83 -30.61
C ASP A 274 -17.42 4.87 -29.46
N LEU A 275 -16.76 3.72 -29.35
CA LEU A 275 -16.95 2.78 -28.23
C LEU A 275 -16.32 3.34 -26.95
N LEU A 276 -15.18 4.04 -27.06
CA LEU A 276 -14.56 4.73 -25.93
C LEU A 276 -15.44 5.90 -25.45
N LYS A 277 -15.97 6.72 -26.38
CA LYS A 277 -16.87 7.84 -26.07
C LYS A 277 -18.17 7.35 -25.39
N THR A 278 -18.75 6.24 -25.86
CA THR A 278 -19.93 5.64 -25.22
C THR A 278 -19.64 5.03 -23.85
N PHE A 279 -18.45 4.45 -23.62
CA PHE A 279 -18.06 3.95 -22.30
C PHE A 279 -17.85 5.06 -21.27
N PHE A 280 -17.32 6.21 -21.72
CA PHE A 280 -17.12 7.39 -20.89
C PHE A 280 -18.33 8.34 -20.86
N ASP A 281 -19.43 7.97 -21.51
CA ASP A 281 -20.65 8.77 -21.65
C ASP A 281 -20.39 10.20 -22.17
N LEU A 282 -19.35 10.36 -23.01
CA LEU A 282 -19.18 11.54 -23.83
C LEU A 282 -20.08 11.41 -25.05
N HIS A 283 -21.39 11.60 -24.84
CA HIS A 283 -22.21 12.14 -25.91
C HIS A 283 -21.75 13.59 -26.08
N GLU A 284 -20.98 13.86 -27.14
CA GLU A 284 -21.12 15.18 -27.76
C GLU A 284 -22.60 15.26 -28.11
N ASP A 285 -23.34 16.08 -27.38
CA ASP A 285 -24.64 16.57 -27.84
C ASP A 285 -24.38 17.35 -29.14
N LYS A 286 -24.20 16.62 -30.24
CA LYS A 286 -24.16 17.16 -31.60
C LYS A 286 -25.48 17.81 -32.01
N ALA A 287 -26.43 17.93 -31.08
CA ALA A 287 -27.64 18.70 -31.25
C ALA A 287 -27.46 20.19 -30.90
N GLU A 288 -26.53 20.57 -30.01
CA GLU A 288 -26.40 21.99 -29.61
C GLU A 288 -25.47 22.78 -30.55
N GLU A 289 -24.42 22.16 -31.11
CA GLU A 289 -23.47 22.88 -31.99
C GLU A 289 -24.03 23.17 -33.39
N TYR A 290 -25.06 22.45 -33.86
CA TYR A 290 -25.77 22.78 -35.11
C TYR A 290 -26.92 23.78 -34.91
N GLN A 291 -27.44 23.94 -33.68
CA GLN A 291 -28.47 24.96 -33.40
C GLN A 291 -27.89 26.34 -33.09
N GLU A 292 -26.71 26.44 -32.48
CA GLU A 292 -26.08 27.75 -32.23
C GLU A 292 -25.57 28.46 -33.51
N VAL A 293 -25.24 27.72 -34.57
CA VAL A 293 -24.81 28.32 -35.85
C VAL A 293 -26.00 28.77 -36.72
N THR A 294 -27.22 28.32 -36.42
CA THR A 294 -28.41 28.58 -37.25
C THR A 294 -29.34 29.67 -36.67
N GLU A 295 -29.18 30.07 -35.41
CA GLU A 295 -29.96 31.16 -34.79
C GLU A 295 -29.14 32.44 -34.62
N VAL A 296 -28.57 32.95 -35.72
CA VAL A 296 -28.35 34.41 -35.81
C VAL A 296 -29.71 35.05 -36.05
N TYR A 297 -30.36 35.48 -34.97
CA TYR A 297 -31.56 36.31 -34.97
C TYR A 297 -31.30 37.60 -35.78
N VAL A 298 -31.57 37.58 -37.09
CA VAL A 298 -31.61 38.79 -37.91
C VAL A 298 -32.86 39.55 -37.52
N ASN A 299 -32.66 40.66 -36.81
CA ASN A 299 -33.72 41.57 -36.41
C ASN A 299 -34.42 42.15 -37.65
N PRO A 300 -35.73 41.89 -37.90
CA PRO A 300 -36.42 42.34 -39.10
C PRO A 300 -36.61 43.86 -39.19
N HIS A 301 -36.19 44.63 -38.17
CA HIS A 301 -36.31 46.09 -38.15
C HIS A 301 -35.19 46.86 -38.85
N PHE A 302 -34.14 46.20 -39.38
CA PHE A 302 -32.99 46.87 -40.00
C PHE A 302 -32.95 46.85 -41.54
N VAL A 303 -33.96 46.29 -42.23
CA VAL A 303 -33.98 46.17 -43.71
C VAL A 303 -34.91 47.18 -44.39
N ASN A 304 -35.22 48.32 -43.75
CA ASN A 304 -35.95 49.38 -44.45
C ASN A 304 -35.59 50.79 -43.96
N LYS A 305 -34.49 51.32 -44.49
CA LYS A 305 -34.26 52.77 -44.71
C LYS A 305 -32.94 52.96 -45.47
N GLY A 306 -33.04 53.37 -46.74
CA GLY A 306 -31.89 53.82 -47.52
C GLY A 306 -32.03 53.51 -49.01
N LEU A 307 -33.03 54.12 -49.63
CA LEU A 307 -33.05 54.44 -51.05
C LEU A 307 -32.22 55.72 -51.25
#